data_AF-X1PH79-F1
#
_entry.id   AF-X1PH79-F1
#
_cell.length_a   1.000
_cell.length_b   1.000
_cell.length_c   1.000
_cell.angle_alpha   90.00
_cell.angle_beta   90.00
_cell.angle_gamma   90.00
#
_symmetry.space_group_name_H-M   'P 1'
#
loop_
_entity.id
_entity.type
_entity.pdbx_description
1 polymer ?
#
loop_
_entity_poly.entity_id
_entity_poly.type
_entity_poly.pdbx_seq_one_letter_code
_entity_poly.pdbx_strand_id
1 'polypeptide(L)' 'MNRKFNYHSLEELQTEVRQDNIELDFSENTGVLNRNLMINNHRIPNRLAIQPMEGCDSDEQGNPGKLT' A
#
# COMPACT_ATOMS: atom_id res chain seq x y z
N MET A 1 -18.97 4.01 17.19
CA MET A 1 -17.75 3.67 17.97
C MET A 1 -16.57 3.72 17.02
N ASN A 2 -15.48 4.39 17.39
CA ASN A 2 -14.27 4.44 16.57
C ASN A 2 -13.29 3.41 17.11
N ARG A 3 -13.03 2.35 16.35
CA ARG A 3 -12.11 1.27 16.74
C ARG A 3 -10.74 1.56 16.16
N LYS A 4 -9.70 1.52 16.99
CA LYS A 4 -8.32 1.62 16.49
C LYS A 4 -7.87 0.23 16.03
N PHE A 5 -7.40 0.15 14.79
CA PHE A 5 -6.76 -1.05 14.26
C PHE A 5 -5.28 -1.03 14.68
N ASN A 6 -4.90 -1.94 15.57
CA ASN A 6 -3.52 -2.09 16.06
C ASN A 6 -3.16 -3.58 15.98
N TYR A 7 -2.70 -4.03 14.82
CA TYR A 7 -2.23 -5.41 14.63
C TYR A 7 -0.71 -5.44 14.62
N HIS A 8 -0.13 -6.42 15.31
CA HIS A 8 1.30 -6.64 15.40
C HIS A 8 1.78 -7.85 14.60
N SER A 9 0.85 -8.64 14.07
CA SER A 9 1.13 -9.78 13.21
C SER A 9 0.04 -9.98 12.17
N LEU A 10 0.37 -10.75 11.13
CA LEU A 10 -0.60 -11.18 10.13
C LEU A 10 -1.70 -12.07 10.73
N GLU A 11 -1.34 -12.88 11.73
CA GLU A 11 -2.25 -13.82 12.41
C GLU A 11 -3.35 -13.08 13.19
N GLU A 12 -3.02 -11.97 13.86
CA GLU A 12 -4.00 -11.12 14.55
C GLU A 12 -5.06 -10.59 13.57
N LEU A 13 -4.62 -10.08 12.42
CA LEU A 13 -5.52 -9.60 11.37
C LEU A 13 -6.37 -10.73 10.79
N GLN A 14 -5.75 -11.87 10.46
CA GLN A 14 -6.44 -13.06 9.92
C GLN A 14 -7.51 -13.59 10.87
N THR A 15 -7.23 -13.58 12.19
CA THR A 15 -8.19 -14.03 13.21
C THR A 15 -9.41 -13.14 13.24
N GLU A 16 -9.21 -11.82 13.20
CA GLU A 16 -10.29 -10.86 13.26
C GLU A 16 -11.18 -10.88 12.01
N VAL A 17 -10.59 -10.89 10.82
CA VAL A 17 -11.39 -10.93 9.57
C VAL A 17 -12.22 -12.22 9.47
N ARG A 18 -11.71 -13.35 10.00
CA ARG A 18 -12.48 -14.60 10.10
C ARG A 18 -13.66 -14.46 11.07
N GLN A 19 -13.47 -13.81 12.22
CA GLN A 19 -14.56 -13.57 13.18
C GLN A 19 -15.65 -12.68 12.59
N ASP A 20 -15.26 -11.70 11.77
CA ASP A 20 -16.16 -10.75 11.12
C ASP A 20 -16.75 -11.29 9.80
N ASN A 21 -16.46 -12.53 9.41
CA ASN A 21 -16.85 -13.14 8.12
C ASN A 21 -16.42 -12.31 6.91
N ILE A 22 -15.27 -11.65 6.99
CA ILE A 22 -14.66 -10.89 5.91
C ILE A 22 -13.71 -11.82 5.13
N GLU A 23 -13.92 -11.93 3.83
CA GLU A 23 -13.05 -12.69 2.94
C GLU A 23 -11.93 -11.79 2.39
N LEU A 24 -10.69 -12.09 2.78
CA LEU A 24 -9.48 -11.44 2.26
C LEU A 24 -8.44 -12.50 1.91
N ASP A 25 -7.81 -12.33 0.75
CA ASP A 25 -6.67 -13.12 0.35
C ASP A 25 -5.40 -12.62 1.02
N PHE A 26 -4.72 -13.52 1.72
CA PHE A 26 -3.44 -13.25 2.37
C PHE A 26 -2.31 -13.98 1.67
N SER A 27 -1.16 -13.33 1.57
CA SER A 27 0.10 -13.96 1.18
C SER A 27 1.11 -13.81 2.31
N GLU A 28 1.63 -14.92 2.80
CA GLU A 28 2.77 -14.92 3.74
C GLU A 28 4.10 -14.59 3.02
N ASN A 29 4.12 -14.69 1.69
CA ASN A 29 5.30 -14.44 0.87
C ASN A 29 5.17 -13.11 0.12
N THR A 30 5.97 -12.12 0.54
CA THR A 30 6.05 -10.80 -0.11
C THR A 30 7.22 -10.68 -1.08
N GLY A 31 7.96 -11.77 -1.34
CA GLY A 31 9.16 -11.77 -2.18
C GLY A 31 8.91 -11.32 -3.62
N VAL A 32 7.68 -11.44 -4.12
CA VAL A 32 7.28 -10.90 -5.43
C VAL A 32 7.45 -9.38 -5.50
N LEU A 33 7.25 -8.67 -4.38
CA LEU A 33 7.36 -7.22 -4.30
C LEU A 33 8.80 -6.74 -4.52
N ASN A 34 9.82 -7.55 -4.23
CA ASN A 34 11.23 -7.22 -4.43
C ASN A 34 11.77 -7.64 -5.81
N ARG A 35 10.93 -8.22 -6.69
CA ARG A 35 11.38 -8.64 -8.02
C ARG A 35 11.41 -7.47 -8.98
N ASN A 36 12.42 -7.40 -9.83
CA ASN A 36 12.39 -6.44 -10.93
C ASN A 36 11.30 -6.79 -11.96
N LEU A 37 10.90 -5.79 -12.74
CA LEU A 37 9.92 -5.90 -13.81
C LEU A 37 10.35 -5.01 -14.99
N MET A 38 10.29 -5.57 -16.21
CA MET A 38 10.44 -4.78 -17.43
C MET A 38 9.07 -4.32 -17.91
N ILE A 39 8.91 -3.01 -18.13
CA ILE A 39 7.73 -2.43 -18.78
C ILE A 39 8.24 -1.60 -19.96
N ASN A 40 7.90 -2.02 -21.18
CA ASN A 40 8.49 -1.48 -22.41
C ASN A 40 10.03 -1.48 -22.32
N ASN A 41 10.67 -0.33 -22.49
CA ASN A 41 12.12 -0.16 -22.40
C ASN A 41 12.60 0.26 -20.99
N HIS A 42 11.73 0.23 -19.98
CA HIS A 42 12.08 0.62 -18.61
C HIS A 42 12.21 -0.60 -17.70
N ARG A 43 13.26 -0.59 -16.87
CA ARG A 43 13.47 -1.57 -15.80
C ARG A 43 13.03 -0.98 -14.47
N ILE A 44 11.95 -1.51 -13.91
CA ILE A 44 11.49 -1.18 -12.56
C ILE A 44 12.20 -2.10 -11.57
N PRO A 45 12.84 -1.55 -10.51
CA PRO A 45 13.67 -2.35 -9.61
C PRO A 45 12.86 -3.30 -8.71
N ASN A 46 11.59 -3.00 -8.46
CA ASN A 46 10.70 -3.76 -7.59
C ASN A 46 9.24 -3.69 -8.10
N ARG A 47 8.31 -4.43 -7.50
CA ARG A 47 6.88 -4.43 -7.87
C ARG A 47 6.00 -3.71 -6.86
N LEU A 48 6.57 -2.74 -6.15
CA LEU A 48 5.81 -1.84 -5.29
C LEU A 48 5.35 -0.63 -6.11
N ALA A 49 4.04 -0.37 -6.11
CA ALA A 49 3.46 0.79 -6.75
C ALA A 49 2.82 1.68 -5.67
N ILE A 50 3.07 2.98 -5.76
CA ILE A 50 2.35 3.99 -4.99
C ILE A 50 1.22 4.49 -5.88
N GLN A 51 -0.02 4.26 -5.47
CA GLN A 51 -1.19 4.76 -6.20
C GLN A 51 -1.21 6.30 -6.13
N PRO A 52 -1.75 7.00 -7.14
CA PRO A 52 -1.93 8.44 -7.08
C PRO A 52 -2.68 8.84 -5.80
N MET A 53 -2.14 9.81 -5.07
CA MET A 53 -2.76 10.38 -3.89
C MET A 53 -2.69 11.90 -4.00
N GLU A 54 -3.79 12.58 -3.64
CA GLU A 54 -3.82 14.03 -3.53
C GLU A 54 -3.10 14.46 -2.26
N GLY A 55 -1.99 15.19 -2.42
CA GLY A 55 -1.16 15.67 -1.31
C GLY A 55 -1.66 16.99 -0.71
N CYS A 56 -2.49 17.74 -1.45
CA CYS A 56 -2.91 19.11 -1.10
C CYS A 56 -1.71 20.04 -0.79
N ASP A 57 -0.59 19.81 -1.45
CA ASP A 57 0.71 20.44 -1.22
C ASP A 57 1.15 21.35 -2.37
N SER A 58 0.21 21.72 -3.25
CA SER A 58 0.43 22.67 -4.32
C SER A 58 0.55 24.11 -3.81
N ASP A 59 1.27 24.95 -4.56
CA ASP A 59 1.24 26.41 -4.35
C ASP A 59 -0.09 27.05 -4.82
N GLU A 60 -0.23 28.37 -4.64
CA GLU A 60 -1.44 29.11 -5.03
C GLU A 60 -1.74 29.09 -6.55
N GLN A 61 -0.76 28.68 -7.36
CA GLN A 61 -0.87 28.56 -8.82
C GLN A 61 -1.12 27.11 -9.26
N GLY A 62 -1.15 26.16 -8.32
CA GLY A 62 -1.35 24.73 -8.59
C GLY A 62 -0.08 23.97 -8.98
N ASN A 63 1.12 24.55 -8.80
CA ASN A 63 2.39 23.85 -9.04
C ASN A 63 2.80 23.03 -7.81
N PRO A 64 3.72 22.05 -7.97
CA PRO A 64 4.38 21.38 -6.85
C PRO A 64 4.92 22.38 -5.82
N GLY A 65 4.48 22.27 -4.57
CA GLY A 65 4.93 23.14 -3.48
C GLY A 65 6.19 22.57 -2.81
N LYS A 66 6.59 23.18 -1.68
CA LYS A 66 7.81 22.79 -0.93
C LYS A 66 7.76 21.35 -0.39
N LEU A 67 6.57 20.79 -0.23
CA LEU A 67 6.37 19.46 0.34
C LEU A 67 6.23 18.36 -0.73
N THR A 68 6.19 18.74 -2.01
CA THR A 68 6.10 17.86 -3.18
C THR A 68 7.47 17.43 -3.69
#